data_AF-H6LAG3-F1
#
_entry.id   AF-H6LAG3-F1
#
_cell.length_a   1.000
_cell.length_b   1.000
_cell.length_c   1.000
_cell.angle_alpha   90.00
_cell.angle_beta   90.00
_cell.angle_gamma   90.00
#
_symmetry.space_group_name_H-M   'P 1'
#
loop_
_entity.id
_entity.type
_entity.pdbx_description
1 polymer ?
#
loop_
_entity_poly.entity_id
_entity_poly.type
_entity_poly.pdbx_seq_one_letter_code
_entity_poly.pdbx_strand_id
1 'polypeptide(L)'
;MRVIGYLEEVTDMKVTFFEQGLRYSIKFEDGLYEQTYKFRQGEGMSNLKELKALVDQPFLEAVRAQFEQMREQVTGLLSRQFPAQDETETIFII
;
A
#
# COMPACT_ATOMS: atom_id res chain seq x y z
N MET A 1 3.82 15.35 -11.04
CA MET A 1 4.03 14.75 -9.70
C MET A 1 5.49 14.39 -9.63
N ARG A 2 6.26 15.03 -8.75
CA ARG A 2 7.71 14.83 -8.61
C ARG A 2 7.97 14.09 -7.30
N VAL A 3 8.89 13.12 -7.31
CA VAL A 3 9.39 12.50 -6.07
C VAL A 3 10.23 13.52 -5.31
N ILE A 4 9.90 13.73 -4.04
CA ILE A 4 10.62 14.64 -3.15
C ILE A 4 11.37 13.91 -2.03
N GLY A 5 11.13 12.61 -1.82
CA GLY A 5 11.90 11.81 -0.89
C GLY A 5 11.35 10.39 -0.67
N TYR A 6 12.06 9.64 0.16
CA TYR A 6 11.75 8.28 0.56
C TYR A 6 11.87 8.12 2.08
N LEU A 7 11.24 7.08 2.63
CA LEU A 7 11.40 6.65 4.01
C LEU A 7 11.48 5.12 4.01
N GLU A 8 12.69 4.60 4.23
CA GLU A 8 12.99 3.17 4.14
C GLU A 8 13.60 2.64 5.46
N GLU A 9 14.03 3.51 6.37
CA GLU A 9 14.77 3.09 7.57
C GLU A 9 13.89 2.53 8.69
N VAL A 10 12.56 2.73 8.62
CA VAL A 10 11.62 2.49 9.73
C VAL A 10 10.52 1.48 9.40
N THR A 11 10.46 0.98 8.16
CA THR A 11 9.41 0.05 7.72
C THR A 11 9.92 -0.85 6.60
N ASP A 12 9.32 -2.04 6.53
CA ASP A 12 9.43 -3.03 5.47
C ASP A 12 8.69 -2.64 4.17
N MET A 13 7.83 -1.63 4.22
CA MET A 13 7.11 -1.10 3.07
C MET A 13 7.92 -0.02 2.36
N LYS A 14 7.78 0.09 1.05
CA LYS A 14 8.38 1.23 0.34
C LYS A 14 7.50 2.46 0.50
N VAL A 15 8.07 3.53 1.04
CA VAL A 15 7.38 4.82 1.24
C VAL A 15 7.98 5.90 0.35
N THR A 16 7.17 6.49 -0.53
CA THR A 16 7.58 7.55 -1.44
C THR A 16 6.76 8.82 -1.22
N PHE A 17 7.45 9.95 -1.07
CA PHE A 17 6.83 11.27 -0.92
C PHE A 17 6.84 12.00 -2.26
N PHE A 18 5.71 12.60 -2.61
CA PHE A 18 5.54 13.33 -3.85
C PHE A 18 5.02 14.75 -3.62
N GLU A 19 5.37 15.63 -4.55
CA GLU A 19 4.84 16.98 -4.65
C GLU A 19 4.20 17.22 -6.02
N GLN A 20 3.05 17.91 -6.01
CA GLN A 20 2.35 18.35 -7.22
C GLN A 20 1.59 19.65 -6.96
N GLY A 21 2.21 20.78 -7.30
CA GLY A 21 1.64 22.10 -7.02
C GLY A 21 1.47 22.27 -5.51
N LEU A 22 0.28 22.70 -5.06
CA LEU A 22 -0.05 22.89 -3.64
C LEU A 22 -0.48 21.60 -2.92
N ARG A 23 0.01 20.44 -3.37
CA ARG A 23 -0.37 19.14 -2.80
C ARG A 23 0.85 18.27 -2.57
N TYR A 24 0.83 17.60 -1.43
CA TYR A 24 1.74 16.52 -1.10
C TYR A 24 1.02 15.17 -1.19
N SER A 25 1.77 14.11 -1.48
CA SER A 25 1.25 12.74 -1.41
C SER A 25 2.27 11.81 -0.78
N ILE A 26 1.79 10.90 0.06
CA ILE A 26 2.59 9.82 0.65
C ILE A 26 2.05 8.52 0.07
N LYS A 27 2.89 7.80 -0.67
CA LYS A 27 2.56 6.49 -1.25
C LYS A 27 3.27 5.41 -0.46
N PHE A 28 2.52 4.41 -0.04
CA PHE A 28 3.02 3.17 0.54
C PHE A 28 2.84 2.05 -0.48
N GLU A 29 3.82 1.18 -0.60
CA GLU A 29 3.82 0.01 -1.49
C GLU A 29 4.23 -1.25 -0.70
N ASP A 30 3.42 -2.30 -0.79
CA ASP A 30 3.66 -3.64 -0.22
C ASP A 30 3.32 -4.70 -1.28
N GLY A 31 4.35 -5.24 -1.93
CA GLY A 31 4.20 -6.19 -3.03
C GLY A 31 3.38 -5.62 -4.20
N LEU A 32 2.19 -6.17 -4.44
CA LEU A 32 1.27 -5.76 -5.51
C LEU A 32 0.27 -4.68 -5.07
N TYR A 33 0.33 -4.24 -3.82
CA TYR A 33 -0.64 -3.31 -3.25
C TYR A 33 -0.01 -1.93 -3.06
N GLU A 34 -0.81 -0.89 -3.31
CA GLU A 34 -0.42 0.49 -3.04
C GLU A 34 -1.52 1.27 -2.34
N GLN A 35 -1.12 2.18 -1.45
CA GLN A 35 -2.01 3.11 -0.76
C GLN A 35 -1.42 4.52 -0.84
N THR A 36 -2.22 5.52 -1.23
CA THR A 36 -1.76 6.91 -1.38
C THR A 36 -2.63 7.88 -0.59
N TYR A 37 -2.01 8.63 0.32
CA TYR A 37 -2.65 9.70 1.08
C TYR A 37 -2.24 11.05 0.52
N LYS A 38 -3.21 11.94 0.31
CA LYS A 38 -3.00 13.26 -0.31
C LYS A 38 -3.32 14.37 0.68
N PHE A 39 -2.41 15.33 0.77
CA PHE A 39 -2.50 16.47 1.68
C PHE A 39 -2.42 17.77 0.89
N ARG A 40 -3.14 18.80 1.36
CA ARG A 40 -2.95 20.17 0.87
C ARG A 40 -1.75 20.78 1.58
N GLN A 41 -0.96 21.55 0.86
CA GLN A 41 0.05 22.41 1.49
C GLN A 41 -0.64 23.46 2.37
N GLY A 42 -0.15 23.66 3.59
CA GLY A 42 -0.75 24.52 4.60
C GLY A 42 0.15 24.70 5.83
N GLU A 43 -0.35 25.42 6.85
CA GLU A 43 0.39 25.72 8.08
C GLU A 43 0.82 24.41 8.80
N GLY A 44 2.10 24.07 8.71
CA GLY A 44 2.71 22.90 9.35
C GLY A 44 3.08 21.73 8.42
N MET A 45 2.84 21.85 7.10
CA MET A 45 3.22 20.82 6.13
C MET A 45 3.76 21.48 4.87
N SER A 46 5.00 21.98 4.98
CA SER A 46 5.66 22.84 3.97
C SER A 46 6.99 22.25 3.47
N ASN A 47 7.47 21.16 4.06
CA ASN A 47 8.74 20.55 3.66
C ASN A 47 8.77 19.03 3.93
N LEU A 48 9.73 18.34 3.31
CA LEU A 48 9.88 16.88 3.42
C LEU A 48 10.05 16.40 4.86
N LYS A 49 10.72 17.18 5.73
CA LYS A 49 10.94 16.78 7.14
C LYS A 49 9.61 16.68 7.89
N GLU A 50 8.74 17.67 7.71
CA GLU A 50 7.38 17.67 8.28
C GLU A 50 6.54 16.53 7.71
N LEU A 51 6.60 16.27 6.41
CA LEU A 51 5.91 15.12 5.81
C LEU A 51 6.37 13.78 6.40
N LYS A 52 7.68 13.60 6.59
CA LYS A 52 8.23 12.40 7.20
C LYS A 52 7.72 12.22 8.63
N ALA A 53 7.54 13.31 9.38
CA ALA A 53 7.02 13.27 10.74
C ALA A 53 5.54 12.85 10.83
N LEU A 54 4.78 12.94 9.73
CA LEU A 54 3.41 12.40 9.66
C LEU A 54 3.38 10.87 9.60
N VAL A 55 4.49 10.24 9.22
CA VAL A 55 4.61 8.78 9.13
C VAL A 55 5.12 8.25 10.46
N ASP A 56 4.24 8.31 11.46
CA ASP A 56 4.48 7.78 12.79
C ASP A 56 4.10 6.29 12.90
N GLN A 57 4.42 5.68 14.05
CA GLN A 57 4.16 4.27 14.28
C GLN A 57 2.66 3.91 14.22
N PRO A 58 1.73 4.65 14.89
CA PRO A 58 0.31 4.39 14.74
C PRO A 58 -0.19 4.46 13.30
N PHE A 59 0.28 5.41 12.51
CA PHE A 59 -0.12 5.53 11.12
C PHE A 59 0.41 4.37 10.27
N LEU A 60 1.68 3.96 10.47
CA LEU A 60 2.25 2.79 9.80
C LEU A 60 1.46 1.51 10.11
N GLU A 61 1.03 1.31 11.35
CA GLU A 61 0.20 0.17 11.76
C GLU A 61 -1.16 0.19 11.06
N ALA A 62 -1.79 1.36 10.94
CA ALA A 62 -3.05 1.51 10.23
C ALA A 62 -2.90 1.21 8.72
N VAL A 63 -1.83 1.69 8.09
CA VAL A 63 -1.52 1.39 6.68
C VAL A 63 -1.30 -0.11 6.48
N ARG A 64 -0.55 -0.77 7.38
CA ARG A 64 -0.32 -2.22 7.33
C ARG A 64 -1.62 -3.00 7.46
N ALA A 65 -2.47 -2.64 8.42
CA ALA A 65 -3.78 -3.27 8.58
C ALA A 65 -4.65 -3.12 7.32
N GLN A 66 -4.58 -1.97 6.64
CA GLN A 66 -5.29 -1.77 5.39
C GLN A 66 -4.73 -2.64 4.25
N PHE A 67 -3.42 -2.89 4.19
CA PHE A 67 -2.84 -3.82 3.23
C PHE A 67 -3.27 -5.27 3.47
N GLU A 68 -3.41 -5.70 4.73
CA GLU A 68 -3.97 -7.03 5.03
C GLU A 68 -5.41 -7.15 4.52
N GLN A 69 -6.24 -6.13 4.75
CA GLN A 69 -7.61 -6.13 4.21
C GLN A 69 -7.64 -6.18 2.68
N MET A 70 -6.73 -5.47 2.00
CA MET A 70 -6.61 -5.52 0.54
C MET A 70 -6.23 -6.93 0.06
N ARG A 71 -5.29 -7.60 0.77
CA ARG A 71 -4.93 -9.00 0.50
C ARG A 71 -6.12 -9.93 0.62
N GLU A 72 -6.88 -9.82 1.70
CA GLU A 72 -8.06 -10.64 1.93
C GLU A 72 -9.13 -10.44 0.84
N GLN A 73 -9.34 -9.18 0.43
CA GLN A 73 -10.28 -8.84 -0.64
C GLN A 73 -9.90 -9.48 -1.98
N VAL A 74 -8.62 -9.37 -2.37
CA VAL A 74 -8.12 -9.96 -3.61
C VAL A 74 -8.14 -11.48 -3.54
N THR A 75 -7.68 -12.06 -2.43
CA THR A 75 -7.72 -13.52 -2.22
C THR A 75 -9.15 -14.03 -2.34
N GLY A 76 -10.10 -13.41 -1.63
CA GLY A 76 -11.50 -13.78 -1.70
C GLY A 76 -12.10 -13.61 -3.10
N LEU A 77 -11.73 -12.55 -3.84
CA LEU A 77 -12.15 -12.38 -5.23
C LEU A 77 -11.65 -13.53 -6.12
N LEU A 78 -10.35 -13.83 -6.03
CA LEU A 78 -9.72 -14.88 -6.83
C LEU A 78 -10.31 -16.25 -6.52
N SER A 79 -10.50 -16.60 -5.24
CA SER A 79 -11.12 -17.87 -4.85
C SER A 79 -12.55 -18.04 -5.39
N ARG A 80 -13.30 -16.94 -5.55
CA ARG A 80 -14.67 -16.98 -6.11
C ARG A 80 -14.70 -17.05 -7.63
N GLN A 81 -13.77 -16.37 -8.31
CA GLN A 81 -13.76 -16.29 -9.79
C GLN A 81 -12.95 -17.41 -10.44
N PHE A 82 -11.94 -17.92 -9.73
CA PHE A 82 -11.04 -18.97 -10.17
C PHE A 82 -10.93 -20.01 -9.05
N PRO A 83 -12.01 -20.75 -8.74
CA PRO A 83 -11.90 -21.89 -7.84
C PRO A 83 -10.88 -22.86 -8.41
N ALA A 84 -10.04 -23.44 -7.55
CA ALA A 84 -9.13 -24.50 -7.98
C ALA A 84 -9.95 -25.57 -8.71
N GLN A 85 -9.56 -25.90 -9.94
CA GLN A 85 -10.12 -27.07 -10.60
C GLN A 85 -9.64 -28.27 -9.78
N ASP A 86 -10.56 -28.97 -9.12
CA ASP A 86 -10.23 -30.24 -8.49
C ASP A 86 -9.63 -31.16 -9.57
N GLU A 87 -8.41 -31.63 -9.35
CA GLU A 87 -7.77 -32.70 -10.14
C GLU A 87 -8.45 -34.06 -9.86
N THR A 88 -9.78 -34.13 -9.92
CA THR A 88 -10.56 -35.36 -9.71
C THR A 88 -11.15 -35.87 -11.02
N GLU A 89 -10.31 -36.03 -12.05
CA GLU A 89 -10.66 -36.90 -13.18
C GLU A 89 -9.41 -37.42 -13.91
N THR A 90 -8.53 -38.13 -13.19
CA THR A 90 -7.80 -39.23 -13.84
C THR A 90 -8.51 -40.52 -13.48
N ILE A 91 -9.42 -40.87 -14.37
CA ILE A 91 -10.24 -42.07 -14.44
C ILE A 91 -9.39 -43.31 -14.14
N PHE A 92 -9.87 -44.15 -13.21
CA PHE A 92 -9.49 -45.55 -13.15
C PHE A 92 -9.82 -46.19 -14.51
N ILE A 93 -8.81 -46.37 -15.37
CA ILE A 93 -8.89 -47.29 -16.50
C ILE A 93 -7.93 -48.44 -16.21
N ILE A 94 -8.53 -49.50 -15.66
CA ILE A 94 -8.25 -50.94 -15.78
C ILE A 94 -6.78 -51.38 -15.69
#